data_AF-A0AAQ3N654-F1
#
_entry.id   AF-A0AAQ3N654-F1
#
_cell.length_a   1.000
_cell.length_b   1.000
_cell.length_c   1.000
_cell.angle_alpha   90.00
_cell.angle_beta   90.00
_cell.angle_gamma   90.00
#
_symmetry.space_group_name_H-M   'P 1'
#
loop_
_entity.id
_entity.type
_entity.pdbx_description
1 polymer ?
#
loop_
_entity_poly.entity_id
_entity_poly.type
_entity_poly.pdbx_seq_one_letter_code
_entity_poly.pdbx_strand_id
1 'polypeptide(L)'
;MLEQAFGDPKSPEFSKRNVIPRVIYRSLAITISTIIAAMLPFFGDINSLIGAFGFIPLDFILPVIFYNFTFRPSKRSFIFWLNLTIAVTFSALGAIAAIAAVRQIVLDAKSYRLFANV
;
A
#
# COMPACT_ATOMS: atom_id res chain seq x y z
N MET A 1 -16.57 -6.39 4.82
CA MET A 1 -17.95 -6.03 5.24
C MET A 1 -19.01 -6.69 4.38
N LEU A 2 -19.11 -6.45 3.06
CA LEU A 2 -20.13 -7.10 2.21
C LEU A 2 -19.93 -8.62 2.03
N GLU A 3 -18.71 -9.11 1.80
CA GLU A 3 -18.43 -10.57 1.68
C GLU A 3 -18.84 -11.35 2.95
N GLN A 4 -18.65 -10.77 4.13
CA GLN A 4 -19.08 -11.34 5.41
C GLN A 4 -20.60 -11.30 5.61
N ALA A 5 -21.32 -10.41 4.93
CA ALA A 5 -22.78 -10.34 5.00
C ALA A 5 -23.46 -11.45 4.17
N PHE A 6 -22.78 -11.95 3.11
CA PHE A 6 -23.29 -13.00 2.23
C PHE A 6 -22.71 -14.40 2.52
N GLY A 7 -21.61 -14.48 3.27
CA GLY A 7 -21.04 -15.75 3.70
C GLY A 7 -21.82 -16.36 4.87
N ASP A 8 -22.19 -17.64 4.75
CA ASP A 8 -22.78 -18.38 5.86
C ASP A 8 -21.67 -19.08 6.67
N PRO A 9 -21.44 -18.65 7.93
CA PRO A 9 -20.40 -19.20 8.80
C PRO A 9 -20.69 -20.64 9.25
N LYS A 10 -21.93 -21.15 9.09
CA LYS A 10 -22.29 -22.53 9.44
C LYS A 10 -22.04 -23.53 8.30
N SER A 11 -21.74 -23.05 7.10
CA SER A 11 -21.49 -23.88 5.93
C SER A 11 -19.99 -23.99 5.64
N PRO A 12 -19.51 -25.10 5.03
CA PRO A 12 -18.10 -25.25 4.68
C PRO A 12 -17.59 -24.08 3.82
N GLU A 13 -16.35 -23.64 4.03
CA GLU A 13 -15.78 -22.48 3.33
C GLU A 13 -15.89 -22.59 1.80
N PHE A 14 -15.68 -23.79 1.26
CA PHE A 14 -15.78 -24.10 -0.17
C PHE A 14 -17.19 -24.52 -0.64
N SER A 15 -18.21 -24.34 0.19
CA SER A 15 -19.59 -24.56 -0.23
C SER A 15 -19.94 -23.62 -1.38
N LYS A 16 -20.72 -24.11 -2.35
CA LYS A 16 -21.24 -23.29 -3.46
C LYS A 16 -21.92 -22.01 -2.96
N ARG A 17 -22.57 -22.08 -1.79
CA ARG A 17 -23.24 -20.95 -1.13
C ARG A 17 -22.30 -19.82 -0.71
N ASN A 18 -21.05 -20.13 -0.37
CA ASN A 18 -20.04 -19.14 0.04
C ASN A 18 -19.11 -18.76 -1.12
N VAL A 19 -18.74 -19.72 -1.98
CA VAL A 19 -17.78 -19.50 -3.08
C VAL A 19 -18.37 -18.64 -4.18
N ILE A 20 -19.61 -18.90 -4.62
CA ILE A 20 -20.23 -18.14 -5.72
C ILE A 20 -20.31 -16.64 -5.41
N PRO A 21 -20.91 -16.19 -4.28
CA PRO A 21 -20.92 -14.77 -3.95
C PRO A 21 -19.51 -14.21 -3.78
N ARG A 22 -18.60 -14.95 -3.12
CA ARG A 22 -17.20 -14.55 -2.93
C ARG A 22 -16.50 -14.25 -4.26
N VAL A 23 -16.62 -15.14 -5.25
CA VAL A 23 -16.03 -14.94 -6.58
C VAL A 23 -16.65 -13.74 -7.29
N ILE A 24 -17.98 -13.60 -7.27
CA ILE A 24 -18.66 -12.46 -7.91
C ILE A 24 -18.16 -11.14 -7.30
N TYR A 25 -18.13 -11.03 -5.97
CA TYR A 25 -17.68 -9.81 -5.29
C TYR A 25 -16.21 -9.50 -5.56
N ARG A 26 -15.34 -10.51 -5.52
CA ARG A 26 -13.91 -10.33 -5.79
C ARG A 26 -13.68 -9.89 -7.23
N SER A 27 -14.32 -10.55 -8.19
CA SER A 27 -14.21 -10.18 -9.61
C SER A 27 -14.75 -8.77 -9.88
N LEU A 28 -15.92 -8.42 -9.32
CA LEU A 28 -16.50 -7.09 -9.47
C LEU A 28 -15.60 -6.01 -8.85
N ALA A 29 -15.10 -6.23 -7.64
CA ALA A 29 -14.19 -5.30 -6.97
C ALA A 29 -12.92 -5.07 -7.79
N ILE A 30 -12.27 -6.13 -8.25
CA ILE A 30 -11.05 -6.03 -9.07
C ILE A 30 -11.35 -5.33 -10.40
N THR A 31 -12.47 -5.63 -11.04
CA THR A 31 -12.84 -5.03 -12.33
C THR A 31 -13.04 -3.53 -12.19
N ILE A 32 -13.80 -3.09 -11.18
CA ILE A 32 -14.03 -1.67 -10.90
C ILE A 32 -12.71 -0.97 -10.57
N SER A 33 -11.87 -1.55 -9.70
CA SER A 33 -10.57 -0.99 -9.37
C SER A 33 -9.66 -0.88 -10.60
N THR A 34 -9.69 -1.87 -11.50
CA THR A 34 -8.89 -1.88 -12.74
C THR A 34 -9.38 -0.81 -13.71
N ILE A 35 -10.70 -0.63 -13.85
CA ILE A 35 -11.27 0.44 -14.69
C ILE A 35 -10.83 1.81 -14.15
N ILE A 36 -10.95 2.05 -12.85
CA ILE A 36 -10.51 3.31 -12.23
C ILE A 36 -9.00 3.52 -12.44
N ALA A 37 -8.18 2.48 -12.27
CA ALA A 37 -6.74 2.55 -12.50
C ALA A 37 -6.40 2.86 -13.97
N ALA A 38 -7.12 2.27 -14.92
CA ALA A 38 -6.93 2.52 -16.36
C ALA A 38 -7.38 3.93 -16.78
N MET A 39 -8.36 4.52 -16.07
CA MET A 39 -8.84 5.89 -16.33
C MET A 39 -7.90 6.96 -15.79
N LEU A 40 -7.09 6.66 -14.76
CA LEU A 40 -6.17 7.62 -14.15
C LEU A 40 -4.76 7.42 -14.73
N PRO A 41 -4.24 8.33 -15.57
CA PRO A 41 -2.91 8.18 -16.17
C PRO A 41 -1.78 8.24 -15.13
N PHE A 42 -2.07 8.72 -13.91
CA PHE A 42 -1.14 8.85 -12.79
C PHE A 42 -1.34 7.78 -11.69
N PHE A 43 -1.96 6.62 -12.02
CA PHE A 43 -2.12 5.54 -11.05
C PHE A 43 -0.78 5.04 -10.47
N GLY A 44 0.29 5.08 -11.29
CA GLY A 44 1.65 4.80 -10.84
C GLY A 44 2.11 5.71 -9.70
N ASP A 45 1.77 7.00 -9.75
CA ASP A 45 2.14 7.98 -8.72
C ASP A 45 1.31 7.82 -7.45
N ILE A 46 0.03 7.43 -7.58
CA ILE A 46 -0.80 7.04 -6.43
C ILE A 46 -0.17 5.82 -5.73
N ASN A 47 0.26 4.81 -6.48
CA ASN A 47 0.91 3.64 -5.91
C ASN A 47 2.26 3.99 -5.25
N SER A 48 3.03 4.90 -5.86
CA SER A 48 4.26 5.45 -5.27
C SER A 48 3.98 6.15 -3.94
N LEU A 49 2.90 6.95 -3.86
CA LEU A 49 2.46 7.61 -2.63
C LEU A 49 2.08 6.60 -1.55
N ILE A 50 1.32 5.56 -1.90
CA ILE A 50 0.96 4.47 -0.98
C ILE A 50 2.22 3.75 -0.48
N GLY A 51 3.20 3.51 -1.35
CA GLY A 51 4.48 2.92 -0.94
C GLY A 51 5.28 3.81 0.01
N ALA A 52 5.28 5.12 -0.23
CA ALA A 52 5.99 6.08 0.60
C ALA A 52 5.42 6.19 2.02
N PHE A 53 4.09 6.17 2.18
CA PHE A 53 3.42 6.28 3.48
C PHE A 53 3.15 4.94 4.17
N GLY A 54 2.91 3.89 3.39
CA GLY A 54 2.55 2.56 3.87
C GLY A 54 3.78 1.66 3.97
N PHE A 55 4.28 1.21 2.81
CA PHE A 55 5.30 0.16 2.77
C PHE A 55 6.63 0.60 3.39
N ILE A 56 7.12 1.80 3.11
CA ILE A 56 8.41 2.25 3.64
C ILE A 56 8.42 2.28 5.18
N PRO A 57 7.43 2.92 5.86
CA PRO A 57 7.38 2.88 7.32
C PRO A 57 7.10 1.49 7.88
N LEU A 58 6.15 0.75 7.31
CA LEU A 58 5.71 -0.53 7.86
C LEU A 58 6.77 -1.63 7.70
N ASP A 59 7.46 -1.68 6.56
CA ASP A 59 8.35 -2.80 6.24
C ASP A 59 9.81 -2.52 6.62
N PHE A 60 10.26 -1.26 6.57
CA PHE A 60 11.66 -0.93 6.81
C PHE A 60 11.91 -0.19 8.12
N ILE A 61 11.04 0.75 8.51
CA ILE A 61 11.29 1.62 9.67
C ILE A 61 10.77 0.96 10.96
N LEU A 62 9.52 0.50 10.98
CA LEU A 62 8.92 -0.07 12.19
C LEU A 62 9.65 -1.31 12.72
N PRO A 63 10.08 -2.28 11.89
CA PRO A 63 10.73 -3.49 12.42
C PRO A 63 12.03 -3.18 13.16
N VAL A 64 12.85 -2.26 12.63
CA VAL A 64 14.11 -1.85 13.29
C VAL A 64 13.88 -1.00 14.53
N ILE A 65 12.83 -0.16 14.55
CA ILE A 65 12.43 0.58 15.77
C ILE A 65 11.96 -0.40 16.84
N PHE A 66 11.08 -1.34 16.50
CA PHE A 66 10.56 -2.35 17.43
C PHE A 66 11.65 -3.29 17.92
N TYR A 67 12.60 -3.66 17.07
CA TYR A 67 13.76 -4.43 17.49
C TYR A 67 14.58 -3.67 18.53
N ASN A 68 14.92 -2.41 18.25
CA ASN A 68 15.70 -1.58 19.17
C ASN A 68 14.96 -1.32 20.49
N PHE A 69 13.64 -1.17 20.45
CA PHE A 69 12.81 -0.98 21.64
C PHE A 69 12.71 -2.24 22.51
N THR A 70 12.51 -3.40 21.88
CA THR A 70 12.32 -4.69 22.55
C THR A 70 13.63 -5.24 23.12
N PHE A 71 14.68 -5.30 22.29
CA PHE A 71 15.93 -5.97 22.67
C PHE A 71 16.98 -5.03 23.27
N ARG A 72 16.78 -3.71 23.13
CA ARG A 72 17.69 -2.67 23.66
C ARG A 72 19.17 -3.00 23.44
N PRO A 73 19.60 -3.23 22.18
CA PRO A 73 20.98 -3.59 21.89
C PRO A 73 21.92 -2.49 22.39
N SER A 74 23.12 -2.90 22.84
CA SER A 74 24.14 -1.93 23.26
C SER A 74 24.47 -0.96 22.13
N LYS A 75 24.66 0.32 22.46
CA LYS A 75 25.01 1.37 21.48
C LYS A 75 26.35 1.14 20.76
N ARG A 76 27.18 0.24 21.28
CA ARG A 76 28.45 -0.20 20.64
C ARG A 76 28.26 -1.37 19.69
N SER A 77 27.08 -2.00 19.69
CA SER A 77 26.79 -3.15 18.84
C SER A 77 26.63 -2.71 17.38
N PHE A 78 27.19 -3.50 16.47
CA PHE A 78 27.00 -3.35 15.04
C PHE A 78 25.51 -3.36 14.66
N ILE A 79 24.70 -4.18 15.34
CA ILE A 79 23.25 -4.30 15.09
C ILE A 79 22.52 -2.98 15.37
N PHE A 80 22.91 -2.25 16.43
CA PHE A 80 22.30 -0.96 16.75
C PHE A 80 22.55 0.07 15.64
N TRP A 81 23.79 0.14 15.15
CA TRP A 81 24.15 1.04 14.06
C TRP A 81 23.47 0.67 12.75
N LEU A 82 23.42 -0.62 12.41
CA LEU A 82 22.69 -1.10 11.23
C LEU A 82 21.21 -0.70 11.29
N ASN A 83 20.54 -0.96 12.42
CA ASN A 83 19.13 -0.60 12.60
C ASN A 83 18.90 0.92 12.53
N LEU A 84 19.83 1.71 13.08
CA LEU A 84 19.78 3.16 13.00
C LEU A 84 19.95 3.66 11.56
N THR A 85 20.91 3.10 10.81
CA THR A 85 21.12 3.43 9.40
C THR A 85 19.88 3.10 8.57
N ILE A 86 19.28 1.92 8.74
CA ILE A 86 18.04 1.55 8.06
C ILE A 86 16.94 2.55 8.40
N ALA A 87 16.71 2.84 9.68
CA ALA A 87 15.66 3.77 10.09
C ALA A 87 15.84 5.17 9.47
N VAL A 88 17.06 5.73 9.50
CA VAL A 88 17.36 7.07 8.98
C VAL A 88 17.26 7.10 7.45
N THR A 89 17.89 6.14 6.76
CA THR A 89 17.91 6.09 5.29
C THR A 89 16.50 5.90 4.71
N PHE A 90 15.72 4.96 5.25
CA PHE A 90 14.36 4.72 4.76
C PHE A 90 13.40 5.83 5.17
N SER A 91 13.61 6.52 6.30
CA SER A 91 12.83 7.72 6.63
C SER A 91 13.07 8.85 5.62
N ALA A 92 14.34 9.10 5.28
CA ALA A 92 14.68 10.10 4.28
C ALA A 92 14.14 9.72 2.89
N LEU A 93 14.28 8.46 2.50
CA LEU A 93 13.76 7.93 1.23
C LEU A 93 12.23 8.03 1.18
N GLY A 94 11.53 7.71 2.26
CA GLY A 94 10.07 7.84 2.37
C GLY A 94 9.60 9.29 2.23
N ALA A 95 10.29 10.23 2.88
CA ALA A 95 9.98 11.66 2.74
C ALA A 95 10.18 12.16 1.30
N ILE A 96 11.31 11.80 0.68
CA ILE A 96 11.59 12.17 -0.72
C ILE A 96 10.56 11.54 -1.66
N ALA A 97 10.25 10.25 -1.48
CA ALA A 97 9.27 9.53 -2.30
C ALA A 97 7.87 10.14 -2.16
N ALA A 98 7.45 10.51 -0.94
CA ALA A 98 6.17 11.18 -0.71
C ALA A 98 6.10 12.53 -1.42
N ILE A 99 7.13 13.38 -1.29
CA ILE A 99 7.17 14.68 -1.96
C ILE A 99 7.17 14.52 -3.49
N ALA A 100 7.96 13.57 -4.01
CA ALA A 100 8.04 13.29 -5.44
C ALA A 100 6.69 12.79 -5.99
N ALA A 101 6.05 11.84 -5.32
CA ALA A 101 4.76 11.29 -5.72
C ALA A 101 3.66 12.37 -5.70
N VAL A 102 3.57 13.18 -4.63
CA VAL A 102 2.60 14.29 -4.57
C VAL A 102 2.84 15.30 -5.69
N ARG A 103 4.11 15.68 -5.93
CA ARG A 103 4.46 16.59 -7.02
C ARG A 103 4.02 16.04 -8.38
N GLN A 104 4.29 14.76 -8.64
CA GLN A 104 3.95 14.11 -9.90
C GLN A 104 2.43 14.02 -10.09
N ILE A 105 1.68 13.61 -9.06
CA ILE A 105 0.21 13.62 -9.05
C ILE A 105 -0.32 15.02 -9.39
N VAL A 106 0.22 16.08 -8.79
CA VAL A 106 -0.24 17.47 -9.04
C VAL A 106 0.06 17.92 -10.48
N LEU A 107 1.21 17.54 -11.05
CA LEU A 107 1.58 17.88 -12.42
C LEU A 107 0.71 17.13 -13.44
N ASP A 108 0.50 15.84 -13.21
CA ASP A 108 -0.29 14.99 -14.10
C ASP A 108 -1.78 15.30 -14.00
N ALA A 109 -2.28 15.64 -12.81
CA ALA A 109 -3.66 16.11 -12.62
C ALA A 109 -3.93 17.45 -13.33
N LYS A 110 -2.95 18.35 -13.45
CA LYS A 110 -3.10 19.61 -14.21
C LYS A 110 -3.19 19.40 -15.71
N SER A 111 -2.50 18.39 -16.22
CA SER A 111 -2.48 18.03 -17.64
C SER A 111 -3.61 17.05 -18.00
N TYR A 112 -4.33 16.55 -16.98
CA TYR A 112 -5.39 15.58 -17.15
C TYR A 112 -6.61 16.21 -17.80
N ARG A 113 -6.89 15.80 -19.05
CA ARG A 113 -8.19 15.94 -19.69
C ARG A 113 -8.87 14.58 -19.64
N LEU A 114 -10.06 14.54 -19.06
CA LEU A 114 -10.87 13.32 -18.87
C LEU A 114 -11.13 12.56 -20.18
N PHE A 115 -10.99 13.26 -21.32
CA PHE A 115 -10.85 12.72 -22.67
C PHE A 115 -9.87 13.59 -23.45
N ALA A 116 -8.70 13.05 -23.84
CA ALA A 116 -7.77 13.75 -24.72
C ALA A 116 -8.14 13.64 -26.22
N ASN A 117 -9.22 12.92 -26.56
CA ASN A 117 -9.76 12.82 -27.92
C ASN A 117 -11.29 12.75 -27.90
N VAL A 118 -11.91 13.93 -27.74
CA VAL A 118 -12.99 14.44 -28.62
C VAL A 118 -12.69 15.91 -28.88
#